data_AF-S0G3K0-F1
#
_entry.id   AF-S0G3K0-F1
#
_cell.length_a   1.000
_cell.length_b   1.000
_cell.length_c   1.000
_cell.angle_alpha   90.00
_cell.angle_beta   90.00
_cell.angle_gamma   90.00
#
_symmetry.space_group_name_H-M   'P 1'
#
loop_
_entity.id
_entity.type
_entity.pdbx_description
1 polymer ?
#
loop_
_entity_poly.entity_id
_entity_poly.type
_entity_poly.pdbx_seq_one_letter_code
_entity_poly.pdbx_strand_id
1 'polypeptide(L)'
;MKILVRQVRLMVLALAAMALLGLVADQAIAQLTPQEQAEIQAAAAAGNSQAVKEATKRAVKRAVAAGEDPEAVSKQATSAAVSAAVNAGQSPAAAAEAAGSGSTSGAVEAAVETGQDVAAVTQSASSGATSGAVEAATATGQDVAAVTQSAGSGATSGAVEAAVATGQDTGAAASSASSGATSGAVRAAAAAGQDTAAAANAAASGATSGAVRAAAAAGQDTAAAANAAASGATSGAVREAAATGQDTAAAASAASSGATSGAASAAVETGQDSATVSGAASSGANSGATQAAQETGQDVEAVSEASQTGSEQGQEQAQQEQQQQQQQEAEPEPEPEPEPEPLPEPEPEPEPPLPPDEQDASPV
;
A
#
# COMPACT_ATOMS: atom_id res chain seq x y z
N MET A 1 49.33 33.41 -36.84
CA MET A 1 48.95 32.02 -37.19
C MET A 1 48.80 31.09 -35.99
N LYS A 2 49.72 31.03 -35.01
CA LYS A 2 49.65 30.07 -33.89
C LYS A 2 48.41 30.20 -32.97
N ILE A 3 47.86 31.41 -32.81
CA ILE A 3 46.68 31.66 -31.97
C ILE A 3 45.39 31.18 -32.65
N LEU A 4 45.27 31.37 -33.96
CA LEU A 4 44.10 30.96 -34.74
C LEU A 4 43.96 29.42 -34.77
N VAL A 5 45.08 28.71 -34.92
CA VAL A 5 45.11 27.23 -34.91
C VAL A 5 44.69 26.66 -33.54
N ARG A 6 44.99 27.37 -32.45
CA ARG A 6 44.62 26.95 -31.09
C ARG A 6 43.13 27.13 -30.80
N GLN A 7 42.52 28.22 -31.31
CA GLN A 7 41.08 28.43 -31.18
C GLN A 7 40.26 27.46 -32.03
N VAL A 8 40.70 27.17 -33.26
CA VAL A 8 40.01 26.18 -34.11
C VAL A 8 40.08 24.78 -33.49
N ARG A 9 41.22 24.39 -32.91
CA ARG A 9 41.32 23.12 -32.18
C ARG A 9 40.41 23.07 -30.94
N LEU A 10 40.28 24.16 -30.19
CA LEU A 10 39.37 24.24 -29.04
C LEU A 10 37.91 24.14 -29.47
N MET A 11 37.50 24.79 -30.56
CA MET A 11 36.14 24.68 -31.07
C MET A 11 35.82 23.28 -31.60
N VAL A 12 36.76 22.63 -32.30
CA VAL A 12 36.58 21.24 -32.78
C VAL A 12 36.50 20.27 -31.60
N LEU A 13 37.28 20.48 -30.54
CA LEU A 13 37.20 19.67 -29.31
C LEU A 13 35.89 19.89 -28.55
N ALA A 14 35.38 21.13 -28.50
CA ALA A 14 34.09 21.44 -27.89
C ALA A 14 32.92 20.85 -28.69
N LEU A 15 32.97 20.89 -30.02
CA LEU A 15 32.00 20.22 -30.90
C LEU A 15 32.07 18.70 -30.79
N ALA A 16 33.27 18.12 -30.67
CA ALA A 16 33.43 16.68 -30.44
C ALA A 16 32.95 16.25 -29.04
N ALA A 17 33.15 17.08 -28.01
CA ALA A 17 32.62 16.83 -26.68
C ALA A 17 31.09 16.95 -26.62
N MET A 18 30.49 17.90 -27.34
CA MET A 18 29.04 17.99 -27.49
C MET A 18 28.46 16.83 -28.32
N ALA A 19 29.18 16.34 -29.33
CA ALA A 19 28.79 15.15 -30.08
C ALA A 19 28.93 13.85 -29.26
N LEU A 20 29.90 13.77 -28.33
CA LEU A 20 30.00 12.68 -27.37
C LEU A 20 28.93 12.73 -26.28
N LEU A 21 28.47 13.93 -25.90
CA LEU A 21 27.33 14.12 -24.99
C LEU A 21 25.96 13.86 -25.65
N GLY A 22 25.88 13.93 -26.99
CA GLY A 22 24.68 13.59 -27.77
C GLY A 22 24.55 12.11 -28.15
N LEU A 23 25.43 11.25 -27.62
CA LEU A 23 25.50 9.82 -27.93
C LEU A 23 25.22 8.93 -26.71
N VAL A 24 24.42 9.43 -25.76
CA VAL A 24 23.67 8.55 -24.85
C VAL A 24 22.42 8.15 -25.62
N ALA A 25 22.40 6.92 -26.12
CA ALA A 25 21.20 6.32 -26.64
C ALA A 25 20.11 6.37 -25.55
N ASP A 26 19.13 7.25 -25.75
CA ASP A 26 17.69 7.11 -25.47
C ASP A 26 17.28 6.10 -24.39
N GLN A 27 17.91 6.12 -23.22
CA GLN A 27 17.33 5.51 -22.03
C GLN A 27 16.28 6.51 -21.56
N ALA A 28 15.06 6.36 -22.07
CA ALA A 28 13.89 7.01 -21.50
C ALA A 28 13.94 6.73 -20.00
N ILE A 29 14.26 7.76 -19.20
CA ILE A 29 14.21 7.65 -17.75
C ILE A 29 12.76 7.32 -17.45
N ALA A 30 12.51 6.14 -16.87
CA ALA A 30 11.17 5.70 -16.52
C ALA A 30 10.52 6.74 -15.61
N GLN A 31 9.60 7.54 -16.16
CA GLN A 31 8.95 8.65 -15.46
C GLN A 31 7.48 8.69 -15.80
N LEU A 32 6.68 9.06 -14.81
CA LEU A 32 5.33 9.53 -15.08
C LEU A 32 5.40 10.71 -16.02
N THR A 33 4.55 10.70 -17.05
CA THR A 33 4.33 11.90 -17.84
C THR A 33 3.65 12.97 -16.98
N PRO A 34 3.83 14.27 -17.28
CA PRO A 34 3.17 15.34 -16.53
C PRO A 34 1.64 15.22 -16.53
N GLN A 35 1.06 14.66 -17.60
CA GLN A 35 -0.37 14.40 -17.70
C GLN A 35 -0.80 13.29 -16.74
N GLU A 36 -0.13 12.14 -16.74
CA GLU A 36 -0.43 11.03 -15.82
C GLU A 36 -0.28 11.48 -14.36
N GLN A 37 0.77 12.26 -14.06
CA GLN A 37 0.99 12.81 -12.73
C GLN A 37 -0.17 13.72 -12.30
N ALA A 38 -0.61 14.63 -13.18
CA ALA A 38 -1.73 15.52 -12.89
C ALA A 38 -3.05 14.76 -12.71
N GLU A 39 -3.30 13.73 -13.52
CA GLU A 39 -4.50 12.88 -13.41
C GLU A 39 -4.56 12.14 -12.08
N ILE A 40 -3.46 11.50 -11.67
CA ILE A 40 -3.37 10.77 -10.40
C ILE A 40 -3.52 11.74 -9.22
N GLN A 41 -2.83 12.87 -9.24
CA GLN A 41 -2.92 13.87 -8.17
C GLN A 41 -4.32 14.46 -8.06
N ALA A 42 -4.97 14.78 -9.18
CA ALA A 42 -6.34 15.30 -9.17
C ALA A 42 -7.33 14.26 -8.63
N ALA A 43 -7.19 12.99 -9.01
CA ALA A 43 -8.02 11.90 -8.51
C ALA A 43 -7.84 11.70 -7.00
N ALA A 44 -6.60 11.71 -6.51
CA ALA A 44 -6.29 11.55 -5.09
C ALA A 44 -6.75 12.74 -4.25
N ALA A 45 -6.56 13.97 -4.75
CA ALA A 45 -7.05 15.18 -4.09
C ALA A 45 -8.58 15.23 -4.00
N ALA A 46 -9.28 14.61 -4.97
CA ALA A 46 -10.73 14.46 -4.95
C ALA A 46 -11.22 13.28 -4.07
N GLY A 47 -10.33 12.50 -3.45
CA GLY A 47 -10.69 11.32 -2.67
C GLY A 47 -11.28 10.17 -3.51
N ASN A 48 -11.05 10.16 -4.83
CA ASN A 48 -11.63 9.17 -5.73
C ASN A 48 -10.67 8.00 -5.96
N SER A 49 -10.73 6.99 -5.09
CA SER A 49 -9.89 5.80 -5.15
C SER A 49 -9.98 5.06 -6.48
N GLN A 50 -11.18 4.97 -7.10
CA GLN A 50 -11.32 4.30 -8.39
C GLN A 50 -10.59 5.05 -9.50
N ALA A 51 -10.66 6.39 -9.50
CA ALA A 51 -9.92 7.19 -10.46
C ALA A 51 -8.40 7.10 -10.25
N VAL A 52 -7.93 7.02 -9.00
CA VAL A 52 -6.50 6.78 -8.69
C VAL A 52 -6.06 5.41 -9.24
N LYS A 53 -6.85 4.36 -9.00
CA LYS A 53 -6.60 3.01 -9.52
C LYS A 53 -6.48 3.02 -11.04
N GLU A 54 -7.48 3.56 -11.75
CA GLU A 54 -7.49 3.54 -13.22
C GLU A 54 -6.43 4.47 -13.85
N ALA A 55 -6.12 5.61 -13.24
CA ALA A 55 -5.04 6.48 -13.71
C ALA A 55 -3.67 5.82 -13.54
N THR A 56 -3.42 5.22 -12.37
CA THR A 56 -2.17 4.50 -12.10
C THR A 56 -2.02 3.27 -12.99
N LYS A 57 -3.11 2.52 -13.18
CA LYS A 57 -3.18 1.38 -14.10
C LYS A 57 -2.78 1.76 -15.51
N ARG A 58 -3.34 2.85 -16.06
CA ARG A 58 -2.98 3.33 -17.40
C ARG A 58 -1.50 3.74 -17.50
N ALA A 59 -0.99 4.43 -16.48
CA ALA A 59 0.40 4.88 -16.47
C ALA A 59 1.39 3.69 -16.47
N VAL A 60 1.17 2.71 -15.59
CA VAL A 60 2.03 1.52 -15.50
C VAL A 60 1.88 0.63 -16.74
N LYS A 61 0.65 0.45 -17.23
CA LYS A 61 0.39 -0.33 -18.46
C LYS A 61 1.15 0.26 -19.65
N ARG A 62 1.12 1.58 -19.82
CA ARG A 62 1.90 2.30 -20.84
C ARG A 62 3.40 2.10 -20.63
N ALA A 63 3.90 2.28 -19.42
CA ALA A 63 5.32 2.15 -19.09
C ALA A 63 5.86 0.76 -19.47
N VAL A 64 5.18 -0.30 -19.04
CA VAL A 64 5.53 -1.69 -19.35
C VAL A 64 5.51 -1.93 -20.86
N ALA A 65 4.50 -1.41 -21.57
CA ALA A 65 4.41 -1.55 -23.03
C ALA A 65 5.52 -0.78 -23.78
N ALA A 66 6.04 0.29 -23.19
CA ALA A 66 7.17 1.06 -23.70
C ALA A 66 8.53 0.44 -23.31
N GLY A 67 8.56 -0.62 -22.50
CA GLY A 67 9.79 -1.22 -21.97
C GLY A 67 10.47 -0.36 -20.89
N GLU A 68 9.72 0.56 -20.26
CA GLU A 68 10.18 1.33 -19.11
C GLU A 68 10.11 0.50 -17.82
N ASP A 69 10.86 0.91 -16.81
CA ASP A 69 10.88 0.25 -15.50
C ASP A 69 9.55 0.44 -14.73
N PRO A 70 8.79 -0.65 -14.48
CA PRO A 70 7.53 -0.60 -13.75
C PRO A 70 7.70 -0.18 -12.29
N GLU A 71 8.84 -0.48 -11.67
CA GLU A 71 9.14 -0.10 -10.29
C GLU A 71 9.21 1.42 -10.16
N ALA A 72 9.98 2.09 -11.01
CA ALA A 72 10.12 3.54 -11.00
C ALA A 72 8.78 4.28 -11.23
N VAL A 73 7.96 3.82 -12.20
CA VAL A 73 6.67 4.45 -12.49
C VAL A 73 5.66 4.20 -11.37
N SER A 74 5.57 2.97 -10.86
CA SER A 74 4.66 2.65 -9.75
C SER A 74 5.03 3.40 -8.48
N LYS A 75 6.34 3.57 -8.21
CA LYS A 75 6.84 4.38 -7.11
C LYS A 75 6.40 5.83 -7.22
N GLN A 76 6.64 6.46 -8.37
CA GLN A 76 6.25 7.85 -8.61
C GLN A 76 4.73 8.04 -8.53
N ALA A 77 3.95 7.12 -9.10
CA ALA A 77 2.49 7.16 -9.08
C ALA A 77 1.94 7.09 -7.65
N THR A 78 2.39 6.11 -6.86
CA THR A 78 1.93 5.94 -5.48
C THR A 78 2.38 7.11 -4.61
N SER A 79 3.62 7.58 -4.73
CA SER A 79 4.06 8.76 -3.97
C SER A 79 3.26 10.02 -4.32
N ALA A 80 2.92 10.22 -5.60
CA ALA A 80 2.09 11.32 -6.04
C ALA A 80 0.66 11.22 -5.50
N ALA A 81 0.06 10.02 -5.53
CA ALA A 81 -1.27 9.78 -4.99
C ALA A 81 -1.33 10.05 -3.48
N VAL A 82 -0.41 9.47 -2.70
CA VAL A 82 -0.36 9.63 -1.24
C VAL A 82 -0.13 11.10 -0.87
N SER A 83 0.84 11.76 -1.51
CA SER A 83 1.15 13.17 -1.21
C SER A 83 -0.01 14.11 -1.56
N ALA A 84 -0.69 13.88 -2.69
CA ALA A 84 -1.86 14.66 -3.08
C ALA A 84 -3.05 14.43 -2.14
N ALA A 85 -3.27 13.20 -1.71
CA ALA A 85 -4.30 12.87 -0.73
C ALA A 85 -4.06 13.61 0.60
N VAL A 86 -2.84 13.57 1.14
CA VAL A 86 -2.50 14.30 2.39
C VAL A 86 -2.71 15.80 2.22
N ASN A 87 -2.21 16.39 1.13
CA ASN A 87 -2.35 17.83 0.90
C ASN A 87 -3.80 18.29 0.76
N ALA A 88 -4.70 17.39 0.33
CA ALA A 88 -6.13 17.65 0.20
C ALA A 88 -6.95 17.22 1.42
N GLY A 89 -6.32 16.72 2.49
CA GLY A 89 -7.00 16.22 3.70
C GLY A 89 -7.76 14.90 3.47
N GLN A 90 -7.39 14.13 2.45
CA GLN A 90 -7.96 12.82 2.12
C GLN A 90 -7.15 11.69 2.78
N SER A 91 -7.69 10.47 2.75
CA SER A 91 -7.03 9.28 3.31
C SER A 91 -5.79 8.87 2.49
N PRO A 92 -4.56 8.97 3.04
CA PRO A 92 -3.35 8.50 2.36
C PRO A 92 -3.34 6.99 2.19
N ALA A 93 -3.91 6.25 3.15
CA ALA A 93 -4.05 4.79 3.11
C ALA A 93 -4.90 4.35 1.91
N ALA A 94 -6.08 4.97 1.72
CA ALA A 94 -6.95 4.65 0.60
C ALA A 94 -6.31 5.00 -0.76
N ALA A 95 -5.58 6.11 -0.83
CA ALA A 95 -4.83 6.49 -2.03
C ALA A 95 -3.70 5.48 -2.35
N ALA A 96 -2.98 5.02 -1.33
CA ALA A 96 -1.92 4.03 -1.46
C ALA A 96 -2.46 2.66 -1.92
N GLU A 97 -3.59 2.21 -1.35
CA GLU A 97 -4.26 0.97 -1.76
C GLU A 97 -4.73 1.05 -3.22
N ALA A 98 -5.38 2.17 -3.60
CA ALA A 98 -5.83 2.38 -4.97
C ALA A 98 -4.67 2.41 -5.97
N ALA A 99 -3.60 3.15 -5.66
CA ALA A 99 -2.42 3.26 -6.51
C ALA A 99 -1.67 1.91 -6.61
N GLY A 100 -1.54 1.18 -5.50
CA GLY A 100 -0.99 -0.18 -5.50
C GLY A 100 -1.78 -1.12 -6.40
N SER A 101 -3.11 -1.14 -6.28
CA SER A 101 -4.00 -1.97 -7.10
C SER A 101 -3.94 -1.60 -8.57
N GLY A 102 -3.91 -0.30 -8.88
CA GLY A 102 -3.72 0.20 -10.24
C GLY A 102 -2.38 -0.24 -10.83
N SER A 103 -1.29 -0.11 -10.05
CA SER A 103 0.06 -0.43 -10.50
C SER A 103 0.19 -1.87 -10.94
N THR A 104 -0.20 -2.81 -10.08
CA THR A 104 -0.03 -4.24 -10.37
C THR A 104 -1.02 -4.77 -11.38
N SER A 105 -2.27 -4.30 -11.38
CA SER A 105 -3.23 -4.68 -12.44
C SER A 105 -2.77 -4.19 -13.82
N GLY A 106 -2.25 -2.97 -13.91
CA GLY A 106 -1.68 -2.42 -15.15
C GLY A 106 -0.43 -3.19 -15.59
N ALA A 107 0.40 -3.58 -14.63
CA ALA A 107 1.61 -4.36 -14.86
C ALA A 107 1.31 -5.77 -15.40
N VAL A 108 0.40 -6.51 -14.75
CA VAL A 108 -0.03 -7.85 -15.19
C VAL A 108 -0.64 -7.79 -16.58
N GLU A 109 -1.59 -6.88 -16.82
CA GLU A 109 -2.23 -6.76 -18.13
C GLU A 109 -1.23 -6.43 -19.23
N ALA A 110 -0.34 -5.46 -19.02
CA ALA A 110 0.66 -5.12 -20.02
C ALA A 110 1.65 -6.26 -20.26
N ALA A 111 2.11 -6.95 -19.21
CA ALA A 111 3.03 -8.06 -19.36
C ALA A 111 2.41 -9.19 -20.20
N VAL A 112 1.14 -9.52 -19.95
CA VAL A 112 0.39 -10.49 -20.76
C VAL A 112 0.25 -10.01 -22.21
N GLU A 113 -0.16 -8.76 -22.42
CA GLU A 113 -0.35 -8.20 -23.77
C GLU A 113 0.94 -8.15 -24.59
N THR A 114 2.08 -7.93 -23.93
CA THR A 114 3.39 -7.78 -24.58
C THR A 114 4.25 -9.04 -24.55
N GLY A 115 3.79 -10.11 -23.90
CA GLY A 115 4.53 -11.37 -23.76
C GLY A 115 5.76 -11.28 -22.85
N GLN A 116 5.80 -10.32 -21.93
CA GLN A 116 6.84 -10.20 -20.91
C GLN A 116 6.62 -11.19 -19.76
N ASP A 117 7.62 -11.37 -18.91
CA ASP A 117 7.50 -12.16 -17.69
C ASP A 117 6.55 -11.46 -16.70
N VAL A 118 5.35 -12.01 -16.57
CA VAL A 118 4.30 -11.49 -15.69
C VAL A 118 4.75 -11.45 -14.24
N ALA A 119 5.48 -12.47 -13.76
CA ALA A 119 5.92 -12.53 -12.36
C ALA A 119 6.93 -11.43 -12.06
N ALA A 120 7.94 -11.27 -12.92
CA ALA A 120 8.97 -10.25 -12.76
C ALA A 120 8.40 -8.81 -12.84
N VAL A 121 7.53 -8.54 -13.82
CA VAL A 121 6.91 -7.23 -14.00
C VAL A 121 5.96 -6.90 -12.84
N THR A 122 5.19 -7.88 -12.36
CA THR A 122 4.31 -7.70 -11.18
C THR A 122 5.12 -7.42 -9.92
N GLN A 123 6.19 -8.17 -9.69
CA GLN A 123 7.07 -7.97 -8.54
C GLN A 123 7.70 -6.56 -8.56
N SER A 124 8.18 -6.12 -9.72
CA SER A 124 8.74 -4.78 -9.93
C SER A 124 7.72 -3.67 -9.63
N ALA A 125 6.51 -3.76 -10.20
CA ALA A 125 5.45 -2.78 -9.95
C ALA A 125 5.02 -2.73 -8.47
N SER A 126 4.86 -3.89 -7.82
CA SER A 126 4.55 -3.97 -6.39
C SER A 126 5.64 -3.35 -5.52
N SER A 127 6.92 -3.63 -5.81
CA SER A 127 8.06 -3.02 -5.11
C SER A 127 8.04 -1.51 -5.22
N GLY A 128 7.78 -1.00 -6.42
CA GLY A 128 7.64 0.42 -6.67
C GLY A 128 6.52 1.03 -5.85
N ALA A 129 5.32 0.44 -5.92
CA ALA A 129 4.15 0.96 -5.23
C ALA A 129 4.35 1.04 -3.71
N THR A 130 4.83 -0.02 -3.05
CA THR A 130 5.07 0.01 -1.60
C THR A 130 6.24 0.91 -1.21
N SER A 131 7.33 0.93 -1.99
CA SER A 131 8.43 1.87 -1.75
C SER A 131 7.95 3.32 -1.82
N GLY A 132 7.16 3.65 -2.84
CA GLY A 132 6.59 4.98 -3.01
C GLY A 132 5.63 5.38 -1.89
N ALA A 133 4.90 4.40 -1.35
CA ALA A 133 4.02 4.58 -0.19
C ALA A 133 4.81 4.87 1.09
N VAL A 134 5.86 4.08 1.38
CA VAL A 134 6.75 4.29 2.54
C VAL A 134 7.40 5.68 2.47
N GLU A 135 7.97 6.04 1.32
CA GLU A 135 8.65 7.32 1.14
C GLU A 135 7.68 8.51 1.28
N ALA A 136 6.50 8.42 0.69
CA ALA A 136 5.51 9.49 0.78
C ALA A 136 4.94 9.62 2.19
N ALA A 137 4.62 8.51 2.87
CA ALA A 137 4.17 8.53 4.26
C ALA A 137 5.22 9.16 5.18
N THR A 138 6.49 8.79 5.00
CA THR A 138 7.61 9.37 5.75
C THR A 138 7.74 10.87 5.49
N ALA A 139 7.70 11.29 4.22
CA ALA A 139 7.83 12.70 3.83
C ALA A 139 6.67 13.57 4.32
N THR A 140 5.49 12.99 4.49
CA THR A 140 4.26 13.69 4.90
C THR A 140 3.89 13.49 6.37
N GLY A 141 4.75 12.80 7.14
CA GLY A 141 4.55 12.54 8.57
C GLY A 141 3.34 11.67 8.89
N GLN A 142 2.93 10.80 7.97
CA GLN A 142 1.82 9.87 8.17
C GLN A 142 2.28 8.58 8.86
N ASP A 143 1.31 7.79 9.31
CA ASP A 143 1.57 6.43 9.78
C ASP A 143 2.11 5.57 8.63
N VAL A 144 3.43 5.31 8.67
CA VAL A 144 4.13 4.53 7.65
C VAL A 144 3.61 3.10 7.61
N ALA A 145 3.29 2.48 8.76
CA ALA A 145 2.82 1.10 8.80
C ALA A 145 1.45 0.98 8.13
N ALA A 146 0.49 1.84 8.50
CA ALA A 146 -0.85 1.83 7.93
C ALA A 146 -0.85 2.07 6.40
N VAL A 147 -0.06 3.04 5.93
CA VAL A 147 0.05 3.35 4.49
C VAL A 147 0.75 2.23 3.73
N THR A 148 1.77 1.61 4.31
CA THR A 148 2.48 0.45 3.72
C THR A 148 1.58 -0.77 3.62
N GLN A 149 0.83 -1.08 4.69
CA GLN A 149 -0.15 -2.16 4.70
C GLN A 149 -1.21 -1.96 3.60
N SER A 150 -1.72 -0.74 3.47
CA SER A 150 -2.71 -0.40 2.45
C SER A 150 -2.15 -0.56 1.03
N ALA A 151 -0.93 -0.08 0.78
CA ALA A 151 -0.24 -0.27 -0.50
C ALA A 151 -0.01 -1.76 -0.83
N GLY A 152 0.42 -2.56 0.15
CA GLY A 152 0.61 -4.01 0.00
C GLY A 152 -0.69 -4.74 -0.32
N SER A 153 -1.80 -4.37 0.36
CA SER A 153 -3.15 -4.87 0.08
C SER A 153 -3.59 -4.55 -1.33
N GLY A 154 -3.46 -3.29 -1.73
CA GLY A 154 -3.78 -2.84 -3.08
C GLY A 154 -2.98 -3.58 -4.13
N ALA A 155 -1.66 -3.60 -4.00
CA ALA A 155 -0.76 -4.26 -4.95
C ALA A 155 -1.14 -5.74 -5.14
N THR A 156 -1.38 -6.47 -4.06
CA THR A 156 -1.65 -7.91 -4.17
C THR A 156 -3.06 -8.19 -4.67
N SER A 157 -4.07 -7.43 -4.23
CA SER A 157 -5.44 -7.56 -4.75
C SER A 157 -5.50 -7.21 -6.25
N GLY A 158 -4.86 -6.12 -6.69
CA GLY A 158 -4.80 -5.73 -8.10
C GLY A 158 -4.12 -6.77 -8.98
N ALA A 159 -3.07 -7.44 -8.48
CA ALA A 159 -2.40 -8.53 -9.18
C ALA A 159 -3.31 -9.75 -9.34
N VAL A 160 -3.99 -10.16 -8.26
CA VAL A 160 -4.92 -11.30 -8.27
C VAL A 160 -6.12 -11.02 -9.19
N GLU A 161 -6.73 -9.84 -9.09
CA GLU A 161 -7.83 -9.42 -9.96
C GLU A 161 -7.45 -9.45 -11.43
N ALA A 162 -6.28 -8.91 -11.78
CA ALA A 162 -5.79 -8.92 -13.16
C ALA A 162 -5.42 -10.32 -13.63
N ALA A 163 -4.87 -11.17 -12.76
CA ALA A 163 -4.60 -12.57 -13.09
C ALA A 163 -5.89 -13.32 -13.41
N VAL A 164 -6.95 -13.14 -12.62
CA VAL A 164 -8.28 -13.68 -12.92
C VAL A 164 -8.78 -13.18 -14.28
N ALA A 165 -8.70 -11.87 -14.52
CA ALA A 165 -9.19 -11.26 -15.76
C ALA A 165 -8.43 -11.72 -17.02
N THR A 166 -7.15 -12.05 -16.88
CA THR A 166 -6.26 -12.46 -17.97
C THR A 166 -6.03 -13.97 -18.04
N GLY A 167 -6.66 -14.76 -17.17
CA GLY A 167 -6.53 -16.21 -17.10
C GLY A 167 -5.15 -16.70 -16.65
N GLN A 168 -4.40 -15.88 -15.91
CA GLN A 168 -3.12 -16.25 -15.31
C GLN A 168 -3.31 -16.98 -13.97
N ASP A 169 -2.24 -17.61 -13.49
CA ASP A 169 -2.21 -18.24 -12.16
C ASP A 169 -2.29 -17.17 -11.06
N THR A 170 -3.38 -17.20 -10.29
CA THR A 170 -3.65 -16.24 -9.21
C THR A 170 -2.72 -16.41 -8.02
N GLY A 171 -2.26 -17.63 -7.73
CA GLY A 171 -1.29 -17.90 -6.67
C GLY A 171 0.08 -17.34 -7.05
N ALA A 172 0.52 -17.55 -8.29
CA ALA A 172 1.77 -16.98 -8.80
C ALA A 172 1.73 -15.44 -8.78
N ALA A 173 0.61 -14.83 -9.17
CA ALA A 173 0.42 -13.38 -9.12
C ALA A 173 0.45 -12.85 -7.67
N ALA A 174 -0.27 -13.50 -6.75
CA ALA A 174 -0.26 -13.16 -5.33
C ALA A 174 1.16 -13.24 -4.73
N SER A 175 1.88 -14.33 -5.01
CA SER A 175 3.24 -14.54 -4.50
C SER A 175 4.22 -13.50 -5.04
N SER A 176 4.19 -13.23 -6.35
CA SER A 176 5.07 -12.24 -6.99
C SER A 176 4.79 -10.83 -6.47
N ALA A 177 3.51 -10.45 -6.37
CA ALA A 177 3.11 -9.15 -5.85
C ALA A 177 3.49 -8.99 -4.38
N SER A 178 3.27 -10.01 -3.56
CA SER A 178 3.62 -9.99 -2.12
C SER A 178 5.13 -9.90 -1.92
N SER A 179 5.92 -10.66 -2.69
CA SER A 179 7.38 -10.56 -2.64
C SER A 179 7.86 -9.17 -3.02
N GLY A 180 7.30 -8.57 -4.08
CA GLY A 180 7.64 -7.21 -4.49
C GLY A 180 7.27 -6.20 -3.43
N ALA A 181 6.03 -6.25 -2.93
CA ALA A 181 5.52 -5.36 -1.91
C ALA A 181 6.40 -5.34 -0.65
N THR A 182 6.76 -6.51 -0.13
CA THR A 182 7.59 -6.63 1.08
C THR A 182 9.04 -6.22 0.83
N SER A 183 9.67 -6.62 -0.29
CA SER A 183 11.03 -6.18 -0.62
C SER A 183 11.11 -4.66 -0.80
N GLY A 184 10.16 -4.06 -1.52
CA GLY A 184 10.09 -2.61 -1.72
C GLY A 184 9.93 -1.85 -0.39
N ALA A 185 9.04 -2.33 0.48
CA ALA A 185 8.85 -1.73 1.80
C ALA A 185 10.12 -1.80 2.67
N VAL A 186 10.77 -2.96 2.74
CA VAL A 186 12.03 -3.16 3.49
C VAL A 186 13.13 -2.24 2.94
N ARG A 187 13.27 -2.18 1.61
CA ARG A 187 14.28 -1.34 0.95
C ARG A 187 14.06 0.15 1.24
N ALA A 188 12.83 0.62 1.09
CA ALA A 188 12.48 2.02 1.34
C ALA A 188 12.64 2.39 2.82
N ALA A 189 12.23 1.51 3.73
CA ALA A 189 12.42 1.70 5.16
C ALA A 189 13.90 1.78 5.53
N ALA A 190 14.74 0.88 4.99
CA ALA A 190 16.18 0.91 5.19
C ALA A 190 16.80 2.22 4.69
N ALA A 191 16.43 2.67 3.49
CA ALA A 191 16.90 3.92 2.91
C ALA A 191 16.47 5.15 3.73
N ALA A 192 15.30 5.10 4.35
CA ALA A 192 14.76 6.15 5.21
C ALA A 192 15.20 6.04 6.68
N GLY A 193 16.03 5.04 7.04
CA GLY A 193 16.47 4.78 8.42
C GLY A 193 15.34 4.37 9.37
N GLN A 194 14.26 3.78 8.84
CA GLN A 194 13.11 3.29 9.59
C GLN A 194 13.31 1.83 10.02
N ASP A 195 12.42 1.36 10.90
CA ASP A 195 12.36 -0.05 11.28
C ASP A 195 11.90 -0.92 10.09
N THR A 196 12.82 -1.73 9.58
CA THR A 196 12.58 -2.60 8.42
C THR A 196 11.77 -3.84 8.75
N ALA A 197 11.82 -4.32 9.99
CA ALA A 197 10.97 -5.41 10.45
C ALA A 197 9.51 -4.93 10.54
N ALA A 198 9.28 -3.73 11.06
CA ALA A 198 7.94 -3.13 11.07
C ALA A 198 7.38 -2.94 9.65
N ALA A 199 8.21 -2.46 8.71
CA ALA A 199 7.82 -2.31 7.31
C ALA A 199 7.51 -3.68 6.65
N ALA A 200 8.32 -4.71 6.92
CA ALA A 200 8.09 -6.06 6.42
C ALA A 200 6.76 -6.64 6.94
N ASN A 201 6.49 -6.49 8.24
CA ASN A 201 5.25 -6.93 8.87
C ASN A 201 4.03 -6.23 8.25
N ALA A 202 4.05 -4.90 8.16
CA ALA A 202 2.95 -4.13 7.58
C ALA A 202 2.67 -4.51 6.13
N ALA A 203 3.71 -4.60 5.30
CA ALA A 203 3.57 -5.00 3.90
C ALA A 203 3.04 -6.44 3.75
N ALA A 204 3.55 -7.38 4.55
CA ALA A 204 3.11 -8.78 4.52
C ALA A 204 1.65 -8.96 4.98
N SER A 205 1.25 -8.23 6.02
CA SER A 205 -0.14 -8.19 6.50
C SER A 205 -1.08 -7.65 5.44
N GLY A 206 -0.72 -6.50 4.84
CA GLY A 206 -1.45 -5.91 3.74
C GLY A 206 -1.59 -6.85 2.56
N ALA A 207 -0.46 -7.37 2.07
CA ALA A 207 -0.42 -8.24 0.91
C ALA A 207 -1.26 -9.52 1.08
N THR A 208 -1.13 -10.18 2.23
CA THR A 208 -1.88 -11.41 2.51
C THR A 208 -3.38 -11.15 2.67
N SER A 209 -3.75 -10.06 3.36
CA SER A 209 -5.14 -9.62 3.45
C SER A 209 -5.73 -9.29 2.07
N GLY A 210 -5.00 -8.53 1.25
CA GLY A 210 -5.40 -8.18 -0.12
C GLY A 210 -5.60 -9.41 -1.02
N ALA A 211 -4.71 -10.41 -0.90
CA ALA A 211 -4.83 -11.67 -1.63
C ALA A 211 -6.09 -12.45 -1.22
N VAL A 212 -6.33 -12.60 0.08
CA VAL A 212 -7.50 -13.31 0.62
C VAL A 212 -8.80 -12.62 0.18
N ARG A 213 -8.87 -11.30 0.29
CA ARG A 213 -10.06 -10.52 -0.13
C ARG A 213 -10.33 -10.64 -1.62
N ALA A 214 -9.30 -10.50 -2.46
CA ALA A 214 -9.44 -10.65 -3.90
C ALA A 214 -9.85 -12.08 -4.30
N ALA A 215 -9.26 -13.09 -3.66
CA ALA A 215 -9.62 -14.49 -3.88
C ALA A 215 -11.08 -14.76 -3.49
N ALA A 216 -11.51 -14.29 -2.32
CA ALA A 216 -12.89 -14.42 -1.86
C ALA A 216 -13.88 -13.75 -2.82
N ALA A 217 -13.58 -12.53 -3.26
CA ALA A 217 -14.41 -11.79 -4.22
C ALA A 217 -14.50 -12.50 -5.58
N ALA A 218 -13.43 -13.17 -6.00
CA ALA A 218 -13.38 -13.95 -7.24
C ALA A 218 -13.89 -15.40 -7.10
N GLY A 219 -14.34 -15.81 -5.91
CA GLY A 219 -14.77 -17.18 -5.62
C GLY A 219 -13.65 -18.23 -5.71
N GLN A 220 -12.41 -17.82 -5.48
CA GLN A 220 -11.22 -18.68 -5.48
C GLN A 220 -10.93 -19.22 -4.07
N ASP A 221 -10.00 -20.18 -3.99
CA ASP A 221 -9.52 -20.72 -2.71
C ASP A 221 -8.71 -19.67 -1.93
N THR A 222 -9.29 -19.20 -0.83
CA THR A 222 -8.72 -18.17 0.05
C THR A 222 -7.52 -18.68 0.85
N ALA A 223 -7.49 -19.96 1.22
CA ALA A 223 -6.36 -20.57 1.91
C ALA A 223 -5.17 -20.71 0.97
N ALA A 224 -5.40 -21.10 -0.29
CA ALA A 224 -4.35 -21.13 -1.31
C ALA A 224 -3.78 -19.72 -1.59
N ALA A 225 -4.65 -18.70 -1.69
CA ALA A 225 -4.21 -17.32 -1.86
C ALA A 225 -3.38 -16.81 -0.68
N ALA A 226 -3.82 -17.09 0.55
CA ALA A 226 -3.08 -16.74 1.77
C ALA A 226 -1.70 -17.42 1.81
N ASN A 227 -1.64 -18.71 1.49
CA ASN A 227 -0.39 -19.47 1.42
C ASN A 227 0.59 -18.85 0.41
N ALA A 228 0.13 -18.58 -0.82
CA ALA A 228 0.95 -18.03 -1.88
C ALA A 228 1.47 -16.62 -1.54
N ALA A 229 0.60 -15.76 -1.02
CA ALA A 229 0.96 -14.41 -0.60
C ALA A 229 1.96 -14.42 0.56
N ALA A 230 1.71 -15.22 1.61
CA ALA A 230 2.62 -15.35 2.74
C ALA A 230 3.99 -15.90 2.33
N SER A 231 4.02 -16.90 1.45
CA SER A 231 5.27 -17.41 0.88
C SER A 231 6.04 -16.34 0.11
N GLY A 232 5.35 -15.57 -0.73
CA GLY A 232 5.93 -14.44 -1.46
C GLY A 232 6.49 -13.36 -0.53
N ALA A 233 5.69 -12.90 0.43
CA ALA A 233 6.06 -11.86 1.38
C ALA A 233 7.31 -12.23 2.18
N THR A 234 7.33 -13.43 2.79
CA THR A 234 8.46 -13.86 3.61
C THR A 234 9.71 -14.11 2.76
N SER A 235 9.57 -14.65 1.55
CA SER A 235 10.70 -14.79 0.61
C SER A 235 11.26 -13.42 0.21
N GLY A 236 10.39 -12.45 -0.07
CA GLY A 236 10.76 -11.07 -0.41
C GLY A 236 11.51 -10.37 0.72
N ALA A 237 11.03 -10.52 1.96
CA ALA A 237 11.67 -9.98 3.15
C ALA A 237 13.07 -10.55 3.35
N VAL A 238 13.21 -11.89 3.33
CA VAL A 238 14.48 -12.57 3.54
C VAL A 238 15.48 -12.23 2.45
N ARG A 239 15.06 -12.23 1.17
CA ARG A 239 15.94 -11.86 0.06
C ARG A 239 16.45 -10.43 0.15
N GLU A 240 15.57 -9.48 0.45
CA GLU A 240 15.97 -8.07 0.58
C GLU A 240 16.87 -7.86 1.80
N ALA A 241 16.55 -8.49 2.93
CA ALA A 241 17.38 -8.43 4.13
C ALA A 241 18.78 -9.00 3.86
N ALA A 242 18.89 -10.15 3.19
CA ALA A 242 20.17 -10.73 2.80
C ALA A 242 20.94 -9.81 1.85
N ALA A 243 20.27 -9.24 0.83
CA ALA A 243 20.89 -8.36 -0.15
C ALA A 243 21.42 -7.06 0.46
N THR A 244 20.78 -6.58 1.53
CA THR A 244 21.13 -5.32 2.22
C THR A 244 21.96 -5.53 3.49
N GLY A 245 22.29 -6.78 3.84
CA GLY A 245 23.08 -7.12 5.03
C GLY A 245 22.33 -6.96 6.35
N GLN A 246 20.99 -7.01 6.33
CA GLN A 246 20.13 -6.98 7.51
C GLN A 246 19.92 -8.39 8.09
N ASP A 247 19.31 -8.45 9.27
CA ASP A 247 18.97 -9.72 9.93
C ASP A 247 17.83 -10.44 9.19
N THR A 248 18.15 -11.56 8.56
CA THR A 248 17.21 -12.35 7.77
C THR A 248 16.22 -13.14 8.64
N ALA A 249 16.61 -13.52 9.86
CA ALA A 249 15.72 -14.20 10.79
C ALA A 249 14.67 -13.21 11.33
N ALA A 250 15.09 -11.99 11.68
CA ALA A 250 14.18 -10.92 12.07
C ALA A 250 13.19 -10.58 10.94
N ALA A 251 13.69 -10.45 9.71
CA ALA A 251 12.84 -10.19 8.54
C ALA A 251 11.82 -11.32 8.29
N ALA A 252 12.25 -12.59 8.41
CA ALA A 252 11.36 -13.74 8.27
C ALA A 252 10.27 -13.78 9.34
N SER A 253 10.65 -13.56 10.61
CA SER A 253 9.70 -13.50 11.72
C SER A 253 8.67 -12.39 11.53
N ALA A 254 9.13 -11.17 11.20
CA ALA A 254 8.25 -10.03 11.03
C ALA A 254 7.26 -10.22 9.87
N ALA A 255 7.74 -10.67 8.71
CA ALA A 255 6.89 -10.94 7.54
C ALA A 255 5.90 -12.08 7.81
N SER A 256 6.34 -13.15 8.47
CA SER A 256 5.48 -14.27 8.85
C SER A 256 4.38 -13.85 9.83
N SER A 257 4.72 -13.05 10.84
CA SER A 257 3.75 -12.47 11.78
C SER A 257 2.71 -11.62 11.06
N GLY A 258 3.16 -10.70 10.21
CA GLY A 258 2.28 -9.84 9.42
C GLY A 258 1.36 -10.65 8.49
N ALA A 259 1.92 -11.60 7.74
CA ALA A 259 1.14 -12.43 6.82
C ALA A 259 0.04 -13.22 7.55
N THR A 260 0.37 -13.84 8.68
CA THR A 260 -0.59 -14.65 9.44
C THR A 260 -1.67 -13.80 10.12
N SER A 261 -1.32 -12.62 10.65
CA SER A 261 -2.32 -11.69 11.20
C SER A 261 -3.24 -11.14 10.11
N GLY A 262 -2.66 -10.69 8.98
CA GLY A 262 -3.41 -10.19 7.83
C GLY A 262 -4.36 -11.23 7.23
N ALA A 263 -3.91 -12.48 7.15
CA ALA A 263 -4.73 -13.62 6.72
C ALA A 263 -5.92 -13.87 7.64
N ALA A 264 -5.69 -13.86 8.96
CA ALA A 264 -6.74 -14.05 9.95
C ALA A 264 -7.79 -12.94 9.90
N SER A 265 -7.34 -11.67 9.86
CA SER A 265 -8.25 -10.52 9.79
C SER A 265 -9.09 -10.52 8.52
N ALA A 266 -8.49 -10.80 7.37
CA ALA A 266 -9.23 -10.90 6.10
C ALA A 266 -10.18 -12.11 6.05
N ALA A 267 -9.80 -13.22 6.68
CA ALA A 267 -10.69 -14.39 6.77
C ALA A 267 -11.95 -14.05 7.56
N VAL A 268 -11.84 -13.35 8.68
CA VAL A 268 -13.00 -12.87 9.44
C VAL A 268 -13.85 -11.91 8.60
N GLU A 269 -13.22 -10.91 7.96
CA GLU A 269 -13.91 -9.94 7.11
C GLU A 269 -14.72 -10.60 5.99
N THR A 270 -14.18 -11.68 5.41
CA THR A 270 -14.78 -12.40 4.27
C THR A 270 -15.62 -13.62 4.67
N GLY A 271 -15.85 -13.83 5.98
CA GLY A 271 -16.64 -14.94 6.50
C GLY A 271 -16.03 -16.33 6.30
N GLN A 272 -14.71 -16.40 6.15
CA GLN A 272 -13.94 -17.64 6.00
C GLN A 272 -13.51 -18.20 7.36
N ASP A 273 -13.09 -19.46 7.37
CA ASP A 273 -12.50 -20.08 8.56
C ASP A 273 -11.11 -19.49 8.83
N SER A 274 -11.03 -18.63 9.86
CA SER A 274 -9.79 -17.93 10.22
C SER A 274 -8.65 -18.88 10.58
N ALA A 275 -8.90 -20.05 11.17
CA ALA A 275 -7.85 -21.00 11.53
C ALA A 275 -7.25 -21.66 10.29
N THR A 276 -8.10 -21.98 9.31
CA THR A 276 -7.70 -22.57 8.04
C THR A 276 -6.86 -21.59 7.22
N VAL A 277 -7.34 -20.36 7.06
CA VAL A 277 -6.67 -19.34 6.25
C VAL A 277 -5.35 -18.89 6.90
N SER A 278 -5.34 -18.66 8.22
CA SER A 278 -4.10 -18.31 8.95
C SER A 278 -3.10 -19.47 9.02
N GLY A 279 -3.55 -20.72 9.15
CA GLY A 279 -2.67 -21.89 9.09
C GLY A 279 -2.03 -22.08 7.71
N ALA A 280 -2.78 -21.77 6.63
CA ALA A 280 -2.26 -21.76 5.28
C ALA A 280 -1.20 -20.66 5.07
N ALA A 281 -1.45 -19.45 5.61
CA ALA A 281 -0.47 -18.36 5.62
C ALA A 281 0.81 -18.76 6.37
N SER A 282 0.70 -19.32 7.59
CA SER A 282 1.87 -19.77 8.36
C SER A 282 2.70 -20.82 7.60
N SER A 283 2.04 -21.77 6.95
CA SER A 283 2.70 -22.79 6.13
C SER A 283 3.41 -22.18 4.92
N GLY A 284 2.77 -21.20 4.28
CA GLY A 284 3.32 -20.46 3.14
C GLY A 284 4.54 -19.64 3.55
N ALA A 285 4.44 -18.86 4.62
CA ALA A 285 5.51 -18.06 5.18
C ALA A 285 6.76 -18.91 5.50
N ASN A 286 6.58 -20.05 6.19
CA ASN A 286 7.70 -20.94 6.50
C ASN A 286 8.35 -21.54 5.24
N SER A 287 7.54 -21.90 4.25
CA SER A 287 8.05 -22.41 2.96
C SER A 287 8.86 -21.34 2.22
N GLY A 288 8.34 -20.11 2.17
CA GLY A 288 9.04 -18.97 1.56
C GLY A 288 10.33 -18.60 2.29
N ALA A 289 10.31 -18.59 3.62
CA ALA A 289 11.48 -18.34 4.46
C ALA A 289 12.60 -19.36 4.16
N THR A 290 12.24 -20.64 4.17
CA THR A 290 13.16 -21.76 3.92
C THR A 290 13.76 -21.67 2.52
N GLN A 291 12.93 -21.42 1.51
CA GLN A 291 13.37 -21.29 0.13
C GLN A 291 14.33 -20.11 -0.04
N ALA A 292 13.95 -18.92 0.44
CA ALA A 292 14.78 -17.74 0.32
C ALA A 292 16.10 -17.87 1.10
N ALA A 293 16.10 -18.50 2.28
CA ALA A 293 17.31 -18.78 3.02
C ALA A 293 18.27 -19.69 2.24
N GLN A 294 17.75 -20.73 1.57
CA GLN A 294 18.54 -21.60 0.70
C GLN A 294 19.12 -20.83 -0.50
N GLU A 295 18.29 -20.03 -1.17
CA GLU A 295 18.69 -19.22 -2.33
C GLU A 295 19.79 -18.20 -1.99
N THR A 296 19.75 -17.65 -0.78
CA THR A 296 20.67 -16.59 -0.34
C THR A 296 21.83 -17.09 0.53
N GLY A 297 21.90 -18.40 0.77
CA GLY A 297 22.96 -19.03 1.57
C GLY A 297 22.91 -18.69 3.07
N GLN A 298 21.73 -18.37 3.58
CA GLN A 298 21.50 -18.08 5.00
C GLN A 298 21.28 -19.37 5.80
N ASP A 299 21.33 -19.25 7.13
CA ASP A 299 20.98 -20.35 8.02
C ASP A 299 19.49 -20.68 7.90
N VAL A 300 19.19 -21.78 7.22
CA VAL A 300 17.83 -22.24 6.93
C VAL A 300 17.08 -22.60 8.21
N GLU A 301 17.75 -23.18 9.19
CA GLU A 301 17.12 -23.60 10.45
C GLU A 301 16.72 -22.38 11.25
N ALA A 302 17.66 -21.44 11.45
CA ALA A 302 17.39 -20.20 12.17
C ALA A 302 16.28 -19.36 11.51
N VAL A 303 16.28 -19.25 10.18
CA VAL A 303 15.25 -18.51 9.44
C VAL A 303 13.88 -19.20 9.49
N SER A 304 13.84 -20.54 9.41
CA SER A 304 12.60 -21.30 9.53
C SER A 304 12.00 -21.22 10.93
N GLU A 305 12.82 -21.36 11.98
CA GLU A 305 12.39 -21.19 13.38
C GLU A 305 11.83 -19.78 13.62
N ALA A 306 12.55 -18.75 13.16
CA ALA A 306 12.09 -17.37 13.27
C ALA A 306 10.77 -17.14 12.53
N SER A 307 10.60 -17.73 11.34
CA SER A 307 9.33 -17.68 10.62
C SER A 307 8.19 -18.35 11.40
N GLN A 308 8.44 -19.49 12.06
CA GLN A 308 7.42 -20.16 12.87
C GLN A 308 7.03 -19.32 14.09
N THR A 309 8.02 -18.79 14.82
CA THR A 309 7.77 -17.86 15.93
C THR A 309 6.98 -16.63 15.49
N GLY A 310 7.32 -16.05 14.34
CA GLY A 310 6.58 -14.94 13.76
C GLY A 310 5.12 -15.31 13.49
N SER A 311 4.87 -16.47 12.88
CA SER A 311 3.51 -16.95 12.61
C SER A 311 2.69 -17.10 13.89
N GLU A 312 3.27 -17.67 14.95
CA GLU A 312 2.62 -17.81 16.25
C GLU A 312 2.23 -16.44 16.82
N GLN A 313 3.16 -15.47 16.80
CA GLN A 313 2.89 -14.09 17.23
C GLN A 313 1.78 -13.43 16.40
N GLY A 314 1.76 -13.64 15.08
CA GLY A 314 0.71 -13.14 14.20
C GLY A 314 -0.67 -13.71 14.54
N GLN A 315 -0.75 -14.99 14.89
CA GLN A 315 -2.01 -15.61 15.35
C GLN A 315 -2.47 -15.04 16.68
N GLU A 316 -1.55 -14.84 17.63
CA GLU A 316 -1.85 -14.24 18.93
C GLU A 316 -2.35 -12.80 18.78
N GLN A 317 -1.69 -11.99 17.93
CA GLN A 317 -2.12 -10.62 17.63
C GLN A 317 -3.53 -10.59 17.05
N ALA A 318 -3.82 -11.40 16.04
CA ALA A 318 -5.15 -11.46 15.43
C ALA A 318 -6.23 -11.88 16.44
N GLN A 319 -5.93 -12.83 17.33
CA GLN A 319 -6.85 -13.24 18.40
C GLN A 319 -7.10 -12.12 19.42
N GLN A 320 -6.07 -11.35 19.77
CA GLN A 320 -6.20 -10.23 20.69
C GLN A 320 -7.03 -9.10 20.07
N GLU A 321 -6.82 -8.78 18.80
CA GLU A 321 -7.60 -7.78 18.07
C GLU A 321 -9.09 -8.18 18.00
N GLN A 322 -9.38 -9.44 17.68
CA GLN A 322 -10.75 -9.96 17.67
C GLN A 322 -11.42 -9.92 19.05
N GLN A 323 -10.68 -10.23 20.11
CA GLN A 323 -11.20 -10.14 21.48
C GLN A 323 -11.48 -8.70 21.90
N GLN A 324 -10.64 -7.75 21.47
CA GLN A 324 -10.87 -6.32 21.74
C GLN A 324 -12.10 -5.81 21.01
N GLN A 325 -12.31 -6.21 19.76
CA GLN A 325 -13.51 -5.82 18.99
C GLN A 325 -14.80 -6.38 19.64
N GLN A 326 -14.79 -7.64 20.06
CA GLN A 326 -15.93 -8.25 20.77
C GLN A 326 -16.23 -7.55 22.11
N GLN A 327 -15.20 -7.06 22.81
CA GLN A 327 -15.39 -6.31 24.05
C GLN A 327 -15.99 -4.91 23.80
N GLN A 328 -15.59 -4.23 22.72
CA GLN A 328 -16.14 -2.92 22.35
C GLN A 328 -17.60 -3.01 21.89
N GLU A 329 -18.00 -4.08 21.21
CA GLU A 329 -19.42 -4.31 20.85
C GLU A 329 -20.29 -4.70 22.05
N ALA A 330 -19.70 -5.16 23.15
CA ALA A 330 -20.42 -5.60 24.34
C ALA A 330 -20.63 -4.51 25.41
N GLU A 331 -20.05 -3.31 25.24
CA GLU A 331 -20.40 -2.18 26.10
C GLU A 331 -21.82 -1.69 25.78
N PRO A 332 -22.77 -1.76 26.72
CA PRO A 332 -24.13 -1.29 26.48
C PRO A 332 -24.11 0.21 26.22
N GLU A 333 -24.89 0.67 25.22
CA GLU A 333 -25.13 2.09 25.00
C GLU A 333 -25.49 2.76 26.34
N PRO A 334 -24.87 3.90 26.69
CA PRO A 334 -25.20 4.60 27.92
C PRO A 334 -26.71 4.83 27.95
N GLU A 335 -27.37 4.38 29.02
CA GLU A 335 -28.80 4.61 29.20
C GLU A 335 -29.09 6.10 28.95
N PRO A 336 -30.11 6.43 28.13
CA PRO A 336 -30.40 7.82 27.82
C PRO A 336 -30.55 8.60 29.13
N GLU A 337 -29.79 9.70 29.24
CA GLU A 337 -29.87 10.56 30.42
C GLU A 337 -31.34 10.88 30.70
N PRO A 338 -31.82 10.73 31.95
CA PRO A 338 -33.20 10.99 32.29
C PRO A 338 -33.56 12.39 31.80
N GLU A 339 -34.66 12.50 31.05
CA GLU A 339 -35.10 13.79 30.51
C GLU A 339 -35.13 14.82 31.65
N PRO A 340 -34.52 16.01 31.44
CA PRO A 340 -34.45 17.02 32.48
C PRO A 340 -35.87 17.33 32.97
N GLU A 341 -36.07 17.24 34.28
CA GLU A 341 -37.37 17.54 34.91
C GLU A 341 -37.86 18.91 34.39
N PRO A 342 -39.14 19.01 33.99
CA PRO A 342 -39.67 20.24 33.44
C PRO A 342 -39.44 21.37 34.44
N LEU A 343 -38.77 22.43 33.98
CA LEU A 343 -38.51 23.62 34.78
C LEU A 343 -39.84 24.13 35.35
N PRO A 344 -39.89 24.50 36.65
CA PRO A 344 -41.09 25.07 37.25
C PRO A 344 -41.54 26.28 36.43
N GLU A 345 -42.83 26.32 36.09
CA GLU A 345 -43.41 27.43 35.31
C GLU A 345 -43.09 28.77 35.99
N PRO A 346 -42.63 29.78 35.23
CA PRO A 346 -42.31 31.08 35.78
C PRO A 346 -43.54 31.70 36.45
N GLU A 347 -43.36 32.20 37.68
CA GLU A 347 -44.40 32.93 38.39
C GLU A 347 -44.89 34.10 37.52
N PRO A 348 -46.22 34.34 37.44
CA PRO A 348 -46.76 35.38 36.58
C PRO A 348 -46.21 36.75 36.98
N GLU A 349 -45.68 37.48 35.99
CA GLU A 349 -45.19 38.85 36.19
C GLU A 349 -46.33 39.74 36.73
N PRO A 350 -46.03 40.60 37.72
CA PRO A 350 -47.03 41.52 38.26
C PRO A 350 -47.53 42.47 37.16
N GLU A 351 -48.86 42.56 37.04
CA GLU A 351 -49.52 43.41 36.05
C GLU A 351 -49.04 44.88 36.16
N PRO A 352 -48.70 45.53 35.03
CA PRO A 352 -48.25 46.91 35.04
C PRO A 352 -49.40 47.84 35.51
N PRO A 353 -49.08 48.89 36.29
CA PRO A 353 -50.08 49.83 36.75
C PRO A 353 -50.73 50.56 35.56
N LEU A 354 -52.06 50.65 35.58
CA LEU A 354 -52.85 51.31 34.56
C LEU A 354 -52.41 52.78 34.39
N PRO A 355 -52.24 53.27 33.15
CA PRO A 355 -51.94 54.67 32.90
C PRO A 355 -53.11 55.57 33.32
N PRO A 356 -52.84 56.80 33.78
CA PRO A 356 -53.88 57.76 34.18
C PRO A 356 -54.74 58.20 32.98
N ASP A 357 -56.04 58.35 33.22
CA ASP A 357 -57.05 58.79 32.25
C ASP A 357 -56.63 60.08 31.51
N GLU A 358 -56.25 59.96 30.25
CA GLU A 358 -56.19 61.10 29.33
C GLU A 358 -57.62 61.49 28.93
N GLN A 359 -58.15 62.42 29.73
CA GLN A 359 -59.26 63.28 29.33
C GLN A 359 -58.87 64.11 28.10
N ASP A 360 -59.86 64.31 27.23
CA ASP A 360 -59.93 65.32 26.16
C ASP A 360 -59.00 65.20 24.96
N ALA A 361 -59.56 64.67 23.86
CA ALA A 361 -59.62 65.44 22.60
C ALA A 361 -60.68 64.83 21.65
N SER A 362 -61.80 65.55 21.47
CA SER A 362 -62.59 65.50 20.24
C SER A 362 -61.74 66.04 19.07
N PRO A 363 -62.03 65.68 17.80
CA PRO A 363 -62.76 66.68 16.99
C PRO A 363 -63.60 66.14 15.80
N VAL A 364 -64.53 67.04 15.41
CA VAL A 364 -65.33 67.22 14.17
C VAL A 364 -66.52 66.30 13.92
#